data_AF-T0N197-F1
#
_entry.id   AF-T0N197-F1
#
_cell.length_a   1.000
_cell.length_b   1.000
_cell.length_c   1.000
_cell.angle_alpha   90.00
_cell.angle_beta   90.00
_cell.angle_gamma   90.00
#
_symmetry.space_group_name_H-M   'P 1'
#
loop_
_entity.id
_entity.type
_entity.pdbx_description
1 polymer ?
#
loop_
_entity_poly.entity_id
_entity_poly.type
_entity_poly.pdbx_seq_one_letter_code
_entity_poly.pdbx_strand_id
1 'polypeptide(L)'
;MALVLDPLYDKNANFVGWLEDRSYVFDRNLKWVAYIFNNYVWAVKTQKWIGELRGTNLLDRDGKIVAWSTSGPVIGTLNPMEEPLNVGLPLMPAPPLIEGIPLNPGFAPEPIGEWSTLSFNQWLNQR
;
A
#
# COMPACT_ATOMS: atom_id res chain seq x y z
N MET A 1 -4.19 -19.37 12.70
CA MET A 1 -3.40 -18.13 12.85
C MET A 1 -4.28 -17.01 12.33
N ALA A 2 -4.45 -15.92 13.08
CA ALA A 2 -5.18 -14.76 12.58
C ALA A 2 -4.32 -14.06 11.52
N LEU A 3 -4.92 -13.69 10.39
CA LEU A 3 -4.26 -12.85 9.39
C LEU A 3 -3.97 -11.48 10.01
N VAL A 4 -2.77 -10.94 9.77
CA VAL A 4 -2.42 -9.60 10.23
C VAL A 4 -3.08 -8.61 9.29
N LEU A 5 -3.88 -7.70 9.85
CA LEU A 5 -4.59 -6.68 9.08
C LEU A 5 -4.19 -5.29 9.59
N ASP A 6 -3.38 -4.61 8.79
CA ASP A 6 -2.80 -3.32 9.12
C ASP A 6 -3.60 -2.19 8.43
N PRO A 7 -4.08 -1.18 9.18
CA PRO A 7 -4.70 -0.01 8.56
C PRO A 7 -3.63 0.83 7.85
N LEU A 8 -4.00 1.33 6.67
CA LEU A 8 -3.16 2.20 5.85
C LEU A 8 -3.68 3.64 5.87
N TYR A 9 -2.75 4.57 6.01
CA TYR A 9 -3.01 6.01 6.06
C TYR A 9 -2.19 6.75 5.01
N ASP A 10 -2.71 7.86 4.49
CA ASP A 10 -1.96 8.76 3.61
C ASP A 10 -1.04 9.71 4.39
N LYS A 11 -0.32 10.58 3.66
CA LYS A 11 0.56 11.62 4.23
C LYS A 11 -0.15 12.65 5.13
N ASN A 12 -1.46 12.74 5.05
CA ASN A 12 -2.29 13.60 5.89
C ASN A 12 -2.94 12.80 7.03
N ALA A 13 -2.48 11.57 7.28
CA ALA A 13 -3.01 10.66 8.29
C ALA A 13 -4.49 10.27 8.07
N ASN A 14 -5.00 10.35 6.84
CA ASN A 14 -6.34 9.86 6.51
C ASN A 14 -6.31 8.37 6.19
N PHE A 15 -7.23 7.61 6.78
CA PHE A 15 -7.42 6.21 6.45
C PHE A 15 -7.77 6.02 4.96
N VAL A 16 -7.01 5.17 4.26
CA VAL A 16 -7.16 4.92 2.82
C VAL A 16 -7.46 3.46 2.47
N GLY A 17 -7.20 2.51 3.37
CA GLY A 17 -7.40 1.10 3.10
C GLY A 17 -6.68 0.20 4.09
N TRP A 18 -6.52 -1.06 3.71
CA TRP A 18 -5.92 -2.09 4.55
C TRP A 18 -4.80 -2.82 3.82
N LEU A 19 -3.77 -3.20 4.56
CA LEU A 19 -2.76 -4.17 4.17
C LEU A 19 -3.02 -5.48 4.90
N GLU A 20 -3.39 -6.51 4.17
CA GLU A 20 -3.61 -7.85 4.71
C GLU A 20 -2.38 -8.72 4.46
N ASP A 21 -1.79 -9.22 5.55
CA ASP A 21 -0.68 -10.18 5.58
C ASP A 21 0.47 -9.84 4.62
N ARG A 22 0.73 -8.53 4.45
CA ARG A 22 1.74 -7.99 3.52
C ARG A 22 1.62 -8.50 2.08
N SER A 23 0.45 -9.01 1.71
CA SER A 23 0.21 -9.72 0.45
C SER A 23 -0.90 -9.06 -0.37
N TYR A 24 -1.90 -8.48 0.29
CA TYR A 24 -3.04 -7.88 -0.38
C TYR A 24 -3.34 -6.49 0.17
N VAL A 25 -3.79 -5.61 -0.74
CA VAL A 25 -4.23 -4.26 -0.39
C VAL A 25 -5.70 -4.13 -0.72
N PHE A 26 -6.47 -3.70 0.27
CA PHE A 26 -7.89 -3.43 0.14
C PHE A 26 -8.17 -1.93 0.31
N ASP A 27 -9.16 -1.40 -0.42
CA ASP A 27 -9.63 -0.04 -0.21
C ASP A 27 -10.50 0.07 1.06
N ARG A 28 -10.97 1.28 1.36
CA ARG A 28 -11.89 1.54 2.49
C ARG A 28 -13.20 0.75 2.45
N ASN A 29 -13.60 0.25 1.27
CA ASN A 29 -14.80 -0.55 1.06
C ASN A 29 -14.50 -2.05 0.99
N LEU A 30 -13.30 -2.47 1.40
CA LEU A 30 -12.82 -3.85 1.35
C LEU A 30 -12.78 -4.44 -0.07
N LYS A 31 -12.65 -3.59 -1.08
CA LYS A 31 -12.37 -4.04 -2.45
C LYS A 31 -10.88 -4.32 -2.59
N TRP A 32 -10.55 -5.48 -3.14
CA TRP A 32 -9.17 -5.82 -3.47
C TRP A 32 -8.67 -4.92 -4.61
N VAL A 33 -7.65 -4.11 -4.34
CA VAL A 33 -7.17 -3.08 -5.28
C VAL A 33 -5.72 -3.26 -5.70
N ALA A 34 -4.89 -3.90 -4.88
CA ALA A 34 -3.53 -4.25 -5.25
C ALA A 34 -3.07 -5.54 -4.57
N TYR A 35 -2.03 -6.16 -5.13
CA TYR A 35 -1.38 -7.33 -4.56
C TYR A 35 0.12 -7.15 -4.54
N ILE A 36 0.78 -7.84 -3.61
CA ILE A 36 2.22 -7.80 -3.42
C ILE A 36 2.83 -9.14 -3.81
N PHE A 37 3.87 -9.10 -4.63
CA PHE A 37 4.66 -10.26 -5.01
C PHE A 37 6.14 -9.88 -5.06
N ASN A 38 7.00 -10.59 -4.32
CA ASN A 38 8.42 -10.24 -4.15
C ASN A 38 8.63 -8.76 -3.78
N ASN A 39 7.82 -8.24 -2.86
CA ASN A 39 7.75 -6.82 -2.45
C ASN A 39 7.29 -5.83 -3.53
N TYR A 40 7.09 -6.24 -4.78
CA TYR A 40 6.50 -5.37 -5.79
C TYR A 40 4.99 -5.33 -5.66
N VAL A 41 4.43 -4.13 -5.79
CA VAL A 41 3.00 -3.89 -5.70
C VAL A 41 2.42 -3.70 -7.08
N TRP A 42 1.33 -4.39 -7.35
CA TRP A 42 0.64 -4.42 -8.63
C TRP A 42 -0.81 -3.99 -8.46
N ALA A 43 -1.24 -3.02 -9.26
CA ALA A 43 -2.65 -2.62 -9.31
C ALA A 43 -3.50 -3.71 -9.96
N VAL A 44 -4.58 -4.13 -9.30
CA VAL A 44 -5.52 -5.13 -9.84
C VAL A 44 -6.20 -4.60 -11.11
N LYS A 45 -6.60 -3.32 -11.11
CA LYS A 45 -7.35 -2.70 -12.21
C LYS A 45 -6.53 -2.54 -13.49
N THR A 46 -5.28 -2.10 -13.38
CA THR A 46 -4.42 -1.83 -14.54
C THR A 46 -3.48 -2.99 -14.87
N GLN A 47 -3.31 -3.95 -13.94
CA GLN A 47 -2.33 -5.05 -14.05
C GLN A 47 -0.91 -4.54 -14.31
N LYS A 48 -0.59 -3.38 -13.72
CA LYS A 48 0.70 -2.72 -13.81
C LYS A 48 1.36 -2.68 -12.45
N TRP A 49 2.69 -2.76 -12.46
CA TRP A 49 3.51 -2.45 -11.31
C TRP A 49 3.34 -0.97 -10.95
N ILE A 50 3.14 -0.68 -9.68
CA ILE A 50 2.87 0.69 -9.19
C ILE A 50 3.85 1.15 -8.10
N GLY A 51 4.75 0.28 -7.65
CA GLY A 51 5.78 0.57 -6.66
C GLY A 51 6.11 -0.66 -5.80
N GLU A 52 6.59 -0.47 -4.57
CA GLU A 52 6.92 -1.57 -3.64
C GLU A 52 6.22 -1.46 -2.30
N LEU A 53 6.20 -2.59 -1.59
CA LEU A 53 5.94 -2.66 -0.17
C LEU A 53 7.29 -2.71 0.56
N ARG A 54 7.53 -1.72 1.43
CA ARG A 54 8.70 -1.69 2.31
C ARG A 54 8.27 -1.69 3.77
N GLY A 55 8.40 -2.84 4.42
CA GLY A 55 7.84 -3.06 5.75
C GLY A 55 6.31 -3.04 5.68
N THR A 56 5.70 -1.97 6.19
CA THR A 56 4.26 -1.69 6.11
C THR A 56 3.94 -0.43 5.28
N ASN A 57 4.93 0.10 4.55
CA ASN A 57 4.78 1.29 3.71
C ASN A 57 4.60 0.89 2.25
N LEU A 58 3.57 1.45 1.61
CA LEU A 58 3.37 1.37 0.16
C LEU A 58 4.07 2.55 -0.51
N LEU A 59 4.97 2.27 -1.43
CA LEU A 59 5.76 3.25 -2.15
C LEU A 59 5.26 3.39 -3.59
N ASP A 60 5.50 4.54 -4.21
CA ASP A 60 5.40 4.71 -5.66
C ASP A 60 6.63 4.16 -6.39
N ARG A 61 6.63 4.28 -7.72
CA ARG A 61 7.73 3.80 -8.58
C ARG A 61 9.06 4.54 -8.35
N ASP A 62 9.00 5.74 -7.75
CA ASP A 62 10.18 6.54 -7.40
C ASP A 62 10.65 6.28 -5.96
N GLY A 63 10.01 5.35 -5.25
CA GLY A 63 10.37 4.99 -3.88
C GLY A 63 9.78 5.91 -2.80
N LYS A 64 8.86 6.81 -3.16
CA LYS A 64 8.25 7.77 -2.21
C LYS A 64 7.03 7.14 -1.56
N ILE A 65 6.79 7.47 -0.29
CA ILE A 65 5.71 6.85 0.48
C ILE A 65 4.35 7.37 0.03
N VAL A 66 3.46 6.46 -0.36
CA VAL A 66 2.07 6.76 -0.73
C VAL A 66 1.14 6.52 0.44
N ALA A 67 1.35 5.41 1.15
CA ALA A 67 0.59 5.06 2.35
C ALA A 67 1.46 4.31 3.35
N TRP A 68 1.12 4.42 4.63
CA TRP A 68 1.87 3.85 5.74
C TRP A 68 0.92 3.24 6.78
N SER A 69 1.45 2.39 7.65
CA SER A 69 0.72 1.83 8.78
C SER A 69 1.38 2.20 10.11
N THR A 70 0.58 2.36 11.17
CA THR A 70 1.04 2.62 12.54
C THR A 70 1.81 1.45 13.16
N SER A 71 1.74 0.26 12.55
CA SER A 71 2.45 -0.95 12.99
C SER A 71 3.97 -0.92 12.71
N GLY A 72 4.49 0.13 12.06
CA GLY A 72 5.91 0.24 11.72
C GLY A 72 6.37 1.67 11.45
N PRO A 73 7.69 1.87 11.24
CA PRO A 73 8.25 3.18 10.90
C PRO A 73 7.87 3.59 9.47
N VAL A 74 7.79 4.90 9.22
CA VAL A 74 7.52 5.47 7.89
C VAL A 74 8.82 5.61 7.10
N ILE A 75 9.08 4.67 6.19
CA ILE A 75 10.37 4.57 5.47
C ILE A 75 10.12 4.36 3.98
N GLY A 76 10.65 5.28 3.17
CA GLY A 76 10.73 5.18 1.71
C GLY A 76 12.11 4.75 1.23
N THR A 77 12.41 5.01 -0.04
CA THR A 77 13.74 4.79 -0.62
C THR A 77 14.13 5.96 -1.53
N LEU A 78 15.44 6.19 -1.64
CA LEU A 78 16.02 7.16 -2.58
C LEU A 78 16.60 6.47 -3.83
N ASN A 79 16.63 5.13 -3.83
CA ASN A 79 17.18 4.36 -4.92
C ASN A 79 16.13 4.25 -6.04
N PRO A 80 16.50 4.50 -7.30
CA PRO A 80 15.64 4.23 -8.44
C PRO A 80 15.23 2.76 -8.42
N MET A 81 13.94 2.49 -8.62
CA MET A 81 13.44 1.13 -8.71
C MET A 81 13.36 0.70 -10.17
N GLU A 82 13.86 -0.49 -10.45
CA GLU A 82 13.68 -1.11 -11.77
C GLU A 82 12.30 -1.77 -11.85
N GLU A 83 11.63 -1.57 -12.99
CA GLU A 83 10.34 -2.22 -13.25
C GLU A 83 10.53 -3.75 -13.29
N PRO A 84 9.80 -4.51 -12.45
CA PRO A 84 9.88 -5.96 -12.45
C PRO A 84 9.24 -6.56 -13.71
N LEU A 85 9.63 -7.80 -14.01
CA LEU A 85 8.91 -8.61 -14.99
C LEU A 85 7.43 -8.76 -14.59
N ASN A 86 6.53 -8.58 -15.55
CA ASN A 86 5.10 -8.67 -15.30
C ASN A 86 4.70 -10.07 -14.83
N VAL A 87 4.14 -10.12 -13.62
CA VAL A 87 3.56 -11.32 -13.05
C VAL A 87 2.05 -11.27 -13.27
N GLY A 88 1.47 -12.38 -13.74
CA GLY A 88 0.04 -12.46 -13.96
C GLY A 88 -0.76 -12.21 -12.67
N LEU A 89 -2.03 -11.84 -12.81
CA LEU A 89 -2.91 -11.60 -11.68
C LEU A 89 -3.11 -12.90 -10.87
N PRO A 90 -2.88 -12.89 -9.54
CA PRO A 90 -3.17 -14.05 -8.71
C PRO A 90 -4.68 -14.25 -8.54
N LEU A 91 -5.07 -15.36 -7.90
CA LEU A 91 -6.46 -15.60 -7.51
C LEU A 91 -6.94 -14.49 -6.57
N MET A 92 -8.18 -14.07 -6.77
CA MET A 92 -8.81 -13.03 -5.95
C MET A 92 -8.96 -13.51 -4.50
N PRO A 93 -8.44 -12.77 -3.51
CA PRO A 93 -8.60 -13.09 -2.10
C PRO A 93 -10.04 -12.80 -1.65
N ALA A 94 -10.47 -13.50 -0.61
CA ALA A 94 -11.69 -13.13 0.11
C ALA A 94 -11.48 -11.78 0.82
N PRO A 95 -12.49 -10.89 0.86
CA PRO A 95 -12.40 -9.67 1.65
C PRO A 95 -12.12 -9.97 3.14
N PRO A 96 -11.26 -9.18 3.82
CA PRO A 96 -10.95 -9.40 5.22
C PRO A 96 -12.15 -9.09 6.11
N LEU A 97 -12.23 -9.78 7.25
CA LEU A 97 -13.19 -9.46 8.31
C LEU A 97 -12.62 -8.34 9.19
N ILE A 98 -13.32 -7.21 9.29
CA ILE A 98 -12.89 -6.06 10.10
C ILE A 98 -13.83 -5.86 11.29
N GLU A 99 -13.27 -5.48 12.44
CA GLU A 99 -14.06 -5.12 13.62
C GLU A 99 -14.65 -3.70 13.53
N GLY A 100 -14.08 -2.85 12.68
CA GLY A 100 -14.55 -1.49 12.43
C GLY A 100 -13.58 -0.67 11.58
N ILE A 101 -13.99 0.54 11.22
CA ILE A 101 -13.12 1.52 10.57
C ILE A 101 -12.16 2.08 11.62
N PRO A 102 -10.84 2.07 11.37
CA PRO A 102 -9.87 2.55 12.33
C PRO A 102 -9.95 4.07 12.46
N LEU A 103 -9.55 4.58 13.63
CA LEU A 103 -9.41 6.02 13.83
C LEU A 103 -8.18 6.54 13.08
N ASN A 104 -8.26 7.78 12.61
CA ASN A 104 -7.11 8.48 12.04
C ASN A 104 -6.12 8.84 13.17
N PRO A 105 -4.81 8.63 13.00
CA PRO A 105 -3.80 8.90 14.04
C PRO A 105 -3.54 10.39 14.30
N GLY A 106 -4.21 11.29 13.57
CA GLY A 106 -4.15 12.75 13.76
C GLY A 106 -3.02 13.44 13.00
N PHE A 107 -1.85 12.81 12.89
CA PHE A 107 -0.75 13.28 12.04
C PHE A 107 0.08 12.11 11.49
N ALA A 108 0.74 12.34 10.36
CA ALA A 108 1.70 11.40 9.80
C ALA A 108 3.11 11.71 10.34
N PRO A 109 3.90 10.70 10.75
CA PRO A 109 5.29 10.88 11.13
C PRO A 109 6.13 11.49 10.00
N GLU A 110 7.24 12.15 10.34
CA GLU A 110 8.22 12.58 9.34
C GLU A 110 8.88 11.33 8.72
N PRO A 111 8.84 11.18 7.38
CA PRO A 111 9.33 9.98 6.73
C PRO A 111 10.85 10.00 6.60
N ILE A 112 11.46 8.81 6.65
CA ILE A 112 12.79 8.65 6.06
C ILE A 112 12.62 8.55 4.55
N GLY A 113 13.03 9.59 3.82
CA GLY A 113 12.77 9.75 2.38
C GLY A 113 11.76 10.87 2.13
N GLU A 114 10.86 10.69 1.17
CA GLU A 114 9.85 11.68 0.81
C GLU A 114 8.44 11.07 0.74
N TRP A 115 7.44 11.87 1.07
CA TRP A 115 6.05 11.56 0.72
C TRP A 115 5.84 11.67 -0.78
N SER A 116 5.08 10.75 -1.36
CA SER A 116 4.64 10.85 -2.73
C SER A 116 3.75 12.08 -2.93
N THR A 117 3.82 12.65 -4.13
CA THR A 117 2.86 13.66 -4.60
C THR A 117 1.54 13.03 -5.01
N LEU A 118 1.52 11.71 -5.26
CA LEU A 118 0.34 10.94 -5.62
C LEU A 118 -0.56 10.71 -4.41
N SER A 119 -1.87 10.88 -4.61
CA SER A 119 -2.86 10.28 -3.71
C SER A 119 -2.91 8.76 -3.89
N PHE A 120 -3.45 8.06 -2.89
CA PHE A 120 -3.63 6.60 -2.95
C PHE A 120 -4.38 6.15 -4.22
N ASN A 121 -5.45 6.86 -4.61
CA ASN A 121 -6.18 6.56 -5.83
C ASN A 121 -5.40 6.86 -7.11
N GLN A 122 -4.61 7.94 -7.15
CA GLN A 122 -3.75 8.22 -8.31
C GLN A 122 -2.68 7.14 -8.47
N TRP A 123 -2.07 6.72 -7.35
CA TRP A 123 -1.09 5.63 -7.33
C TRP A 123 -1.66 4.31 -7.87
N LEU A 124 -2.89 3.94 -7.49
CA LEU A 124 -3.59 2.75 -8.02
C LEU A 124 -3.95 2.83 -9.52
N ASN A 125 -3.99 4.04 -10.11
CA ASN A 125 -4.38 4.25 -11.51
C ASN A 125 -3.19 4.70 -12.39
N GLN A 126 -1.95 4.53 -11.92
CA GLN A 126 -0.76 4.73 -12.74
C GLN A 126 -0.81 3.83 -13.99
N ARG A 127 -0.32 4.36 -15.11
CA ARG A 127 -0.30 3.69 -16.42
C ARG A 127 1.10 3.21 -16.78
#